data_AF-A0A3B8V776-F1
#
_entry.id   AF-A0A3B8V776-F1
#
_cell.length_a   1.000
_cell.length_b   1.000
_cell.length_c   1.000
_cell.angle_alpha   90.00
_cell.angle_beta   90.00
_cell.angle_gamma   90.00
#
_symmetry.space_group_name_H-M   'P 1'
#
loop_
_entity.id
_entity.type
_entity.pdbx_description
1 polymer ?
#
loop_
_entity_poly.entity_id
_entity_poly.type
_entity_poly.pdbx_seq_one_letter_code
_entity_poly.pdbx_strand_id
1 'polypeptide(L)' 'MENETYKVYEADSLLKNISYPGRGIILGTAPDKKHFALAYFISGRSENSR' A
#
# COMPACT_ATOMS: atom_id res chain seq x y z
N MET A 1 24.54 -12.21 2.97
CA MET A 1 23.24 -11.84 3.56
C MET A 1 22.71 -10.72 2.70
N GLU A 2 21.67 -11.00 1.92
CA GLU A 2 21.12 -10.05 0.95
C GLU A 2 20.44 -8.90 1.71
N ASN A 3 20.93 -7.68 1.52
CA ASN A 3 20.32 -6.48 2.09
C ASN A 3 19.11 -6.12 1.23
N GLU A 4 17.93 -6.63 1.55
CA GLU A 4 16.70 -6.20 0.90
C GLU A 4 16.34 -4.78 1.36
N THR A 5 16.60 -3.82 0.48
CA THR A 5 16.29 -2.38 0.67
C THR A 5 14.79 -2.12 0.82
N TYR A 6 13.93 -3.03 0.34
CA TYR A 6 12.48 -2.94 0.47
C TYR A 6 11.84 -4.32 0.53
N LYS A 7 10.66 -4.38 1.14
CA LYS A 7 9.80 -5.58 1.17
C LYS A 7 8.49 -5.28 0.44
N VAL A 8 8.06 -6.22 -0.39
CA VAL A 8 6.80 -6.14 -1.12
C VAL A 8 5.82 -7.14 -0.51
N TYR A 9 4.57 -6.72 -0.35
CA TYR A 9 3.51 -7.54 0.23
C TYR A 9 2.24 -7.38 -0.60
N GLU A 10 1.38 -8.39 -0.54
CA GLU A 10 0.01 -8.28 -1.04
C GLU A 10 -0.79 -7.28 -0.19
N ALA A 11 -1.42 -6.31 -0.84
CA ALA A 11 -2.09 -5.20 -0.14
C ALA A 11 -3.15 -5.70 0.86
N ASP A 12 -3.95 -6.71 0.50
CA ASP A 12 -4.95 -7.32 1.39
C ASP A 12 -4.31 -7.84 2.69
N SER A 13 -3.19 -8.54 2.56
CA SER A 13 -2.53 -9.20 3.70
C SER A 13 -2.06 -8.21 4.76
N LEU A 14 -1.70 -6.98 4.35
CA LEU A 14 -1.27 -5.93 5.26
C LEU A 14 -2.42 -5.07 5.76
N LEU A 15 -3.39 -4.73 4.91
CA LEU A 15 -4.33 -3.64 5.22
C LEU A 15 -5.61 -4.13 5.91
N LYS A 16 -6.07 -5.36 5.65
CA LYS A 16 -7.43 -5.77 6.05
C LYS A 16 -7.71 -5.77 7.56
N ASN A 17 -6.68 -5.95 8.38
CA ASN A 17 -6.80 -6.07 9.84
C ASN A 17 -6.13 -4.90 10.59
N ILE A 18 -5.75 -3.83 9.88
CA ILE A 18 -5.03 -2.69 10.47
C ILE A 18 -5.87 -1.43 10.31
N SER A 19 -6.40 -0.94 11.43
CA SER A 19 -7.22 0.28 11.45
C SER A 19 -6.45 1.56 11.12
N TYR A 20 -5.12 1.53 11.25
CA TYR A 20 -4.26 2.68 10.96
C TYR A 20 -2.97 2.25 10.25
N PRO A 21 -3.01 2.07 8.92
CA PRO A 21 -1.88 1.53 8.15
C PRO A 21 -0.74 2.53 7.94
N GLY A 22 -0.92 3.80 8.31
CA GLY A 22 0.08 4.85 8.15
C GLY A 22 0.12 5.37 6.72
N ARG A 23 1.17 5.03 5.97
CA ARG A 23 1.36 5.49 4.59
C ARG A 23 1.84 4.35 3.73
N GLY A 24 1.45 4.34 2.46
CA GLY A 24 1.82 3.26 1.57
C GLY A 24 1.71 3.62 0.10
N ILE A 25 2.40 2.83 -0.71
CA ILE A 25 2.32 2.82 -2.15
C ILE A 25 1.82 1.43 -2.56
N ILE A 26 0.80 1.38 -3.40
CA ILE A 26 0.28 0.15 -3.99
C ILE A 26 0.53 0.23 -5.50
N LEU A 27 1.16 -0.81 -6.03
CA LEU A 27 1.38 -1.02 -7.46
C LEU A 27 0.53 -2.21 -7.89
N GLY A 28 -0.16 -2.09 -9.02
CA GLY A 28 -0.96 -3.20 -9.52
C GLY A 28 -1.31 -3.04 -10.99
N THR A 29 -1.74 -4.14 -11.59
CA THR A 29 -2.32 -4.15 -12.92
C THR A 29 -3.79 -4.54 -12.83
N ALA A 30 -4.59 -4.02 -13.75
CA ALA A 30 -5.96 -4.49 -13.92
C ALA A 30 -5.96 -5.98 -14.32
N PRO A 31 -7.06 -6.73 -14.09
CA PRO A 31 -7.14 -8.15 -14.46
C PRO A 31 -6.82 -8.42 -15.94
N ASP A 32 -7.07 -7.45 -16.82
CA ASP A 32 -6.77 -7.52 -18.26
C ASP A 32 -5.28 -7.36 -18.61
N LYS A 33 -4.43 -7.00 -17.63
CA LYS A 33 -2.99 -6.71 -17.74
C LYS A 33 -2.60 -5.61 -18.74
N LYS A 34 -3.56 -4.85 -19.26
CA LYS A 34 -3.31 -3.74 -20.19
C LYS A 34 -3.20 -2.40 -19.47
N HIS A 35 -3.78 -2.31 -18.29
CA HIS A 35 -3.82 -1.09 -17.51
C HIS A 35 -3.01 -1.26 -16.23
N PHE A 36 -2.16 -0.28 -15.94
CA PHE A 36 -1.39 -0.18 -14.72
C PHE A 36 -2.01 0.87 -13.79
N ALA A 37 -2.02 0.58 -12.50
CA ALA A 37 -2.49 1.49 -11.47
C ALA A 37 -1.40 1.67 -10.41
N LEU A 38 -1.23 2.93 -10.01
CA LEU A 38 -0.41 3.36 -8.90
C LEU A 38 -1.31 4.11 -7.94
N ALA A 39 -1.35 3.67 -6.68
CA ALA A 39 -2.02 4.38 -5.62
C ALA A 39 -1.04 4.74 -4.51
N TYR A 40 -1.17 5.95 -3.97
CA TYR A 40 -0.50 6.39 -2.76
C TYR A 40 -1.56 6.81 -1.76
N PHE A 41 -1.36 6.43 -0.50
CA PHE A 41 -2.26 6.82 0.57
C PHE A 41 -1.50 7.25 1.82
N ILE A 42 -2.16 8.12 2.59
CA ILE A 42 -1.82 8.47 3.95
C ILE A 42 -3.10 8.35 4.77
N SER A 43 -3.04 7.62 5.88
CA SER A 43 -4.12 7.56 6.87
C SER A 43 -3.85 8.58 7.96
N GLY A 44 -4.86 9.36 8.35
CA GLY A 44 -4.82 10.30 9.50
C GLY A 44 -5.39 9.69 10.79
N ARG A 45 -4.81 10.02 11.96
CA ARG A 45 -5.33 9.55 13.27
C ARG A 45 -6.36 10.48 13.90
N SER A 46 -6.38 11.72 13.47
CA SER A 46 -7.24 12.77 14.01
C SER A 46 -7.84 13.59 12.88
N GLU A 47 -8.90 14.31 13.21
CA GLU A 47 -9.46 15.34 12.33
C GLU A 47 -8.34 16.29 11.87
N ASN A 48 -8.22 16.50 10.56
CA ASN A 48 -7.16 17.26 9.89
C ASN A 48 -5.73 16.67 9.87
N SER A 49 -5.50 15.46 10.40
CA SER A 49 -4.25 14.75 10.11
C SER A 49 -4.33 14.19 8.69
N ARG A 50 -3.53 14.73 7.78
CA ARG A 50 -3.16 14.00 6.56
C ARG A 50 -2.03 13.05 6.88
#